data_AF-W4P5N7-F1
#
_entry.id   AF-W4P5N7-F1
#
_cell.length_a   1.000
_cell.length_b   1.000
_cell.length_c   1.000
_cell.angle_alpha   90.00
_cell.angle_beta   90.00
_cell.angle_gamma   90.00
#
_symmetry.space_group_name_H-M   'P 1'
#
loop_
_entity.id
_entity.type
_entity.pdbx_description
1 polymer ?
#
loop_
_entity_poly.entity_id
_entity_poly.type
_entity_poly.pdbx_seq_one_letter_code
_entity_poly.pdbx_strand_id
1 'polypeptide(L)'
;MIPVSDTLQTSSRVVEPLDSLFYRLKAESPEAKKLSFSLPSKKDGVFRVSVGHRRGSRSRTDYLFFDRHTLKPCKGSGPFTGKYEDASAVHKLRRMNLALHGGSILGLFGKSIMLLASLIGASLPITGFVIWHRKNRRKAR
;
A
#
# COMPACT_ATOMS: atom_id res chain seq x y z
N MET A 1 -3.42 -0.34 -13.25
CA MET A 1 -3.25 -1.51 -14.11
C MET A 1 -1.82 -2.04 -14.02
N ILE A 2 -1.69 -3.33 -13.71
CA ILE A 2 -0.40 -4.04 -13.72
C ILE A 2 0.01 -4.19 -15.19
N PRO A 3 1.28 -3.91 -15.56
CA PRO A 3 1.73 -4.10 -16.94
C PRO A 3 1.84 -5.59 -17.28
N VAL A 4 1.70 -5.92 -18.56
CA VAL A 4 1.82 -7.29 -19.09
C VAL A 4 3.25 -7.52 -19.55
N SER A 5 3.80 -8.70 -19.27
CA SER A 5 5.14 -9.11 -19.71
C SER A 5 5.11 -9.50 -21.18
N ASP A 6 6.18 -9.21 -21.92
CA ASP A 6 6.28 -9.64 -23.32
C ASP A 6 6.71 -11.12 -23.38
N THR A 7 5.78 -11.98 -23.78
CA THR A 7 6.01 -13.43 -23.82
C THR A 7 6.81 -13.89 -25.03
N LEU A 8 7.00 -13.03 -26.04
CA LEU A 8 7.70 -13.38 -27.28
C LEU A 8 9.23 -13.26 -27.16
N GLN A 9 9.73 -12.65 -26.08
CA GLN A 9 11.17 -12.42 -25.87
C GLN A 9 11.86 -13.60 -25.17
N THR A 10 11.78 -14.79 -25.77
CA THR A 10 12.46 -16.00 -25.25
C THR A 10 13.98 -15.98 -25.50
N SER A 11 14.47 -15.21 -26.48
CA SER A 11 15.89 -15.15 -26.89
C SER A 11 16.79 -14.40 -25.89
N SER A 12 16.26 -13.41 -25.15
CA SER A 12 17.00 -12.56 -24.22
C SER A 12 16.84 -12.99 -22.75
N ARG A 13 16.59 -14.28 -22.52
CA ARG A 13 16.26 -14.83 -21.19
C ARG A 13 17.48 -14.77 -20.26
N VAL A 14 17.36 -13.98 -19.20
CA VAL A 14 18.36 -13.95 -18.12
C VAL A 14 18.37 -15.29 -17.38
N VAL A 15 19.55 -15.88 -17.20
CA VAL A 15 19.77 -17.04 -16.33
C VAL A 15 19.66 -16.57 -14.88
N GLU A 16 18.82 -17.24 -14.07
CA GLU A 16 18.50 -16.83 -12.69
C GLU A 16 18.05 -15.35 -12.54
N PRO A 17 16.88 -15.01 -13.10
CA PRO A 17 16.42 -13.62 -13.19
C PRO A 17 16.15 -12.99 -11.81
N LEU A 18 15.82 -13.79 -10.79
CA LEU A 18 15.53 -13.30 -9.45
C LEU A 18 16.79 -12.81 -8.73
N ASP A 19 17.86 -13.60 -8.79
CA ASP A 19 19.13 -13.30 -8.11
C ASP A 19 19.81 -12.09 -8.75
N SER A 20 19.83 -12.05 -10.08
CA SER A 20 20.30 -10.89 -10.85
C SER A 20 19.55 -9.61 -10.47
N LEU A 21 18.21 -9.69 -10.37
CA LEU A 21 17.38 -8.56 -9.97
C LEU A 21 17.61 -8.16 -8.51
N PHE A 22 17.82 -9.14 -7.63
CA PHE A 22 18.12 -8.90 -6.22
C PHE A 22 19.43 -8.13 -6.04
N TYR A 23 20.53 -8.59 -6.66
CA TYR A 23 21.82 -7.91 -6.56
C TYR A 23 21.79 -6.51 -7.17
N ARG A 24 21.11 -6.34 -8.31
CA ARG A 24 20.90 -5.03 -8.93
C ARG A 24 20.17 -4.06 -7.99
N LEU A 25 19.05 -4.48 -7.41
CA LEU A 25 18.26 -3.63 -6.52
C LEU A 25 18.97 -3.33 -5.20
N LYS A 26 19.75 -4.29 -4.69
CA LYS A 26 20.58 -4.08 -3.51
C LYS A 26 21.64 -3.00 -3.75
N ALA A 27 22.24 -2.97 -4.95
CA ALA A 27 23.19 -1.94 -5.35
C ALA A 27 22.53 -0.58 -5.61
N GLU A 28 21.36 -0.58 -6.26
CA GLU A 28 20.64 0.65 -6.63
C GLU A 28 19.90 1.30 -5.44
N SER A 29 19.60 0.54 -4.39
CA SER A 29 18.89 1.02 -3.20
C SER A 29 19.51 0.48 -1.92
N PRO A 30 20.74 0.92 -1.55
CA PRO A 30 21.42 0.46 -0.34
C PRO A 30 20.66 0.84 0.96
N GLU A 31 19.82 1.87 0.91
CA GLU A 31 18.97 2.29 2.05
C GLU A 31 17.72 1.40 2.25
N ALA A 32 17.44 0.48 1.32
CA ALA A 32 16.26 -0.37 1.38
C ALA A 32 16.32 -1.31 2.60
N LYS A 33 15.44 -1.08 3.58
CA LYS A 33 15.33 -1.95 4.77
C LYS A 33 14.56 -3.24 4.49
N LYS A 34 13.73 -3.26 3.45
CA LYS A 34 12.97 -4.43 3.03
C LYS A 34 12.82 -4.45 1.52
N LEU A 35 13.28 -5.54 0.90
CA LEU A 35 12.96 -5.90 -0.47
C LEU A 35 11.94 -7.04 -0.44
N SER A 36 10.90 -6.95 -1.25
CA SER A 36 9.90 -8.01 -1.37
C SER A 36 9.61 -8.26 -2.83
N PHE A 37 9.76 -9.53 -3.22
CA PHE A 37 9.58 -9.99 -4.59
C PHE A 37 8.27 -10.79 -4.65
N SER A 38 7.38 -10.39 -5.55
CA SER A 38 6.18 -11.15 -5.88
C SER A 38 6.37 -11.75 -7.26
N LEU A 39 6.42 -13.07 -7.29
CA LEU A 39 6.57 -13.83 -8.52
C LEU A 39 5.22 -13.82 -9.29
N PRO A 40 5.26 -13.69 -10.63
CA PRO A 40 4.04 -13.75 -11.43
C PRO A 40 3.51 -15.18 -11.54
N SER A 41 2.25 -15.42 -11.17
CA SER A 41 1.63 -16.74 -11.32
C SER A 41 1.18 -17.06 -12.75
N LYS A 42 0.93 -16.03 -13.58
CA LYS A 42 0.51 -16.19 -14.98
C LYS A 42 1.71 -16.13 -15.92
N LYS A 43 1.58 -16.69 -17.13
CA LYS A 43 2.63 -16.67 -18.17
C LYS A 43 3.01 -15.24 -18.54
N ASP A 44 2.02 -14.37 -18.70
CA ASP A 44 2.20 -12.96 -19.12
C ASP A 44 2.41 -12.00 -17.93
N GLY A 45 2.71 -12.54 -16.75
CA GLY A 45 2.87 -11.74 -15.53
C GLY A 45 4.28 -11.15 -15.40
N VAL A 46 4.36 -9.94 -14.85
CA VAL A 46 5.60 -9.23 -14.52
C VAL A 46 6.09 -9.54 -13.11
N PHE A 47 7.39 -9.46 -12.87
CA PHE A 47 7.93 -9.42 -11.51
C PHE A 47 7.49 -8.12 -10.84
N ARG A 48 6.93 -8.22 -9.64
CA ARG A 48 6.59 -7.05 -8.83
C ARG A 48 7.54 -6.98 -7.65
N VAL A 49 8.22 -5.85 -7.53
CA VAL A 49 9.18 -5.57 -6.47
C VAL A 49 8.63 -4.45 -5.62
N SER A 50 8.64 -4.65 -4.31
CA SER A 50 8.34 -3.60 -3.34
C SER A 50 9.60 -3.26 -2.55
N VAL A 51 10.04 -2.02 -2.67
CA VAL A 51 11.22 -1.49 -1.96
C VAL A 51 10.74 -0.61 -0.81
N GLY A 52 10.96 -1.08 0.41
CA GLY A 52 10.59 -0.37 1.64
C GLY A 52 11.79 0.34 2.26
N HIS A 53 11.80 1.67 2.21
CA HIS A 53 12.89 2.51 2.73
C HIS A 53 12.80 2.76 4.24
N ARG A 54 11.59 2.70 4.82
CA ARG A 54 11.38 2.94 6.26
C ARG A 54 10.67 1.77 6.95
N ARG A 55 11.29 1.24 8.01
CA ARG A 55 10.73 0.17 8.85
C ARG A 55 9.38 0.63 9.42
N GLY A 56 8.31 -0.11 9.11
CA GLY A 56 6.94 0.16 9.57
C GLY A 56 6.12 1.16 8.73
N SER A 57 6.69 1.82 7.71
CA SER A 57 5.92 2.72 6.84
C SER A 57 5.51 2.03 5.55
N ARG A 58 4.24 1.58 5.48
CA ARG A 58 3.65 0.98 4.27
C ARG A 58 3.35 2.02 3.18
N SER A 59 3.34 3.30 3.55
CA SER A 59 2.96 4.41 2.66
C SER A 59 4.12 4.86 1.76
N ARG A 60 5.38 4.75 2.23
CA ARG A 60 6.60 5.13 1.49
C ARG A 60 7.32 3.90 0.94
N THR A 61 6.60 3.14 0.12
CA THR A 61 7.11 1.94 -0.55
C THR A 61 7.09 2.18 -2.04
N ASP A 62 8.19 1.88 -2.72
CA ASP A 62 8.26 1.94 -4.18
C ASP A 62 7.71 0.63 -4.74
N TYR A 63 6.81 0.74 -5.71
CA TYR A 63 6.19 -0.40 -6.38
C TYR A 63 6.70 -0.48 -7.81
N LEU A 64 7.76 -1.25 -8.00
CA LEU A 64 8.43 -1.42 -9.28
C LEU A 64 7.94 -2.70 -9.97
N PHE A 65 7.87 -2.66 -11.30
CA PHE A 65 7.52 -3.81 -12.12
C PHE A 65 8.66 -4.08 -13.09
N PHE A 66 8.99 -5.35 -13.29
CA PHE A 66 10.03 -5.77 -14.22
C PHE A 66 9.51 -6.88 -15.11
N ASP A 67 9.88 -6.83 -16.38
CA ASP A 67 9.60 -7.91 -17.32
C ASP A 67 10.31 -9.19 -16.87
N ARG A 68 9.63 -10.34 -17.00
CA ARG A 68 10.13 -11.63 -16.50
C ARG A 68 11.37 -12.12 -17.26
N HIS A 69 11.46 -11.82 -18.54
CA HIS A 69 12.48 -12.38 -19.42
C HIS A 69 13.69 -11.46 -19.53
N THR A 70 13.43 -10.16 -19.62
CA THR A 70 14.45 -9.14 -19.88
C THR A 70 14.88 -8.34 -18.65
N LEU A 71 14.15 -8.43 -17.54
CA LEU A 71 14.34 -7.59 -16.35
C LEU A 71 14.28 -6.09 -16.64
N LYS A 72 13.67 -5.68 -17.76
CA LYS A 72 13.45 -4.27 -18.09
C LYS A 72 12.35 -3.69 -17.18
N PRO A 73 12.52 -2.46 -16.66
CA PRO A 73 11.50 -1.84 -15.84
C PRO A 73 10.25 -1.55 -16.68
N CYS A 74 9.11 -2.04 -16.22
CA CYS A 74 7.80 -1.80 -16.81
C CYS A 74 7.08 -0.71 -16.02
N LYS A 75 6.54 0.29 -16.72
CA LYS A 75 5.69 1.30 -16.09
C LYS A 75 4.28 0.75 -15.94
N GLY A 76 3.91 0.40 -14.70
CA GLY A 76 2.51 0.17 -14.37
C GLY A 76 1.74 1.49 -14.34
N SER A 77 0.46 1.46 -14.69
CA SER A 77 -0.44 2.61 -14.54
C SER A 77 -1.16 2.53 -13.19
N GLY A 78 -1.27 3.63 -12.44
CA GLY A 78 -2.13 3.72 -11.26
C GLY A 78 -1.43 4.18 -9.96
N PRO A 79 -2.18 4.25 -8.85
CA PRO A 79 -1.71 4.88 -7.62
C PRO A 79 -0.62 4.12 -6.86
N PHE A 80 -0.46 2.83 -7.16
CA PHE A 80 0.50 1.93 -6.52
C PHE A 80 1.55 1.47 -7.54
N THR A 81 2.08 2.40 -8.34
CA THR A 81 3.11 2.11 -9.34
C THR A 81 4.20 3.17 -9.29
N GLY A 82 5.44 2.74 -9.56
CA GLY A 82 6.61 3.60 -9.57
C GLY A 82 7.16 3.94 -8.19
N LYS A 83 8.10 4.88 -8.18
CA LYS A 83 8.69 5.42 -6.95
C LYS A 83 7.69 6.30 -6.22
N TYR A 84 7.78 6.32 -4.90
CA TYR A 84 6.88 7.12 -4.08
C TYR A 84 7.01 8.61 -4.39
N GLU A 85 8.23 9.11 -4.61
CA GLU A 85 8.53 10.52 -4.83
C GLU A 85 7.91 11.07 -6.11
N ASP A 86 7.96 10.29 -7.19
CA ASP A 86 7.47 10.67 -8.52
C ASP A 86 5.93 10.66 -8.64
N ALA A 87 5.23 10.19 -7.61
CA ALA A 87 3.78 10.08 -7.68
C ALA A 87 3.08 11.42 -7.39
N SER A 88 1.95 11.63 -8.07
CA SER A 88 1.07 12.77 -7.81
C SER A 88 0.57 12.82 -6.37
N ALA A 89 0.19 14.02 -5.91
CA ALA A 89 -0.35 14.24 -4.57
C ALA A 89 -1.56 13.34 -4.28
N VAL A 90 -2.45 13.14 -5.27
CA VAL A 90 -3.62 12.25 -5.17
C VAL A 90 -3.19 10.79 -4.93
N HIS A 91 -2.17 10.32 -5.64
CA HIS A 91 -1.65 8.96 -5.46
C HIS A 91 -0.93 8.80 -4.12
N LYS A 92 -0.19 9.81 -3.66
CA LYS A 92 0.42 9.83 -2.33
C LYS A 92 -0.65 9.73 -1.23
N LEU A 93 -1.72 10.53 -1.31
CA LEU A 93 -2.86 10.47 -0.39
C LEU A 93 -3.50 9.07 -0.36
N ARG A 94 -3.75 8.47 -1.54
CA ARG A 94 -4.34 7.12 -1.61
C ARG A 94 -3.45 6.06 -0.97
N ARG A 95 -2.12 6.15 -1.14
CA ARG A 95 -1.16 5.24 -0.48
C ARG A 95 -1.05 5.47 1.02
N MET A 96 -1.32 6.69 1.49
CA MET A 96 -1.35 7.05 2.90
C MET A 96 -2.66 6.67 3.60
N ASN A 97 -3.68 6.21 2.88
CA ASN A 97 -4.98 5.84 3.46
C ASN A 97 -4.84 4.85 4.64
N LEU A 98 -3.95 3.85 4.55
CA LEU A 98 -3.74 2.91 5.65
C LEU A 98 -3.11 3.58 6.89
N ALA A 99 -2.22 4.56 6.67
CA ALA A 99 -1.63 5.35 7.75
C ALA A 99 -2.63 6.35 8.36
N LEU A 100 -3.56 6.88 7.56
CA LEU A 100 -4.68 7.71 8.01
C LEU A 100 -5.66 6.89 8.86
N HIS A 101 -6.08 5.72 8.36
CA HIS A 101 -6.98 4.82 9.07
C HIS A 101 -6.41 4.37 10.42
N GLY A 102 -5.12 4.03 10.47
CA GLY A 102 -4.45 3.68 11.73
C GLY A 102 -4.06 4.88 12.60
N GLY A 103 -4.33 6.12 12.18
CA GLY A 103 -3.92 7.33 12.88
C GLY A 103 -2.40 7.53 13.00
N SER A 104 -1.59 6.72 12.31
CA SER A 104 -0.13 6.74 12.45
C SER A 104 0.54 7.88 11.67
N ILE A 105 -0.22 8.54 10.81
CA ILE A 105 0.28 9.59 9.90
C ILE A 105 0.86 10.81 10.63
N LEU A 106 0.28 11.21 11.77
CA LEU A 106 0.74 12.32 12.62
C LEU A 106 1.29 11.80 13.97
N GLY A 107 1.65 10.52 14.05
CA GLY A 107 2.16 9.92 15.28
C GLY A 107 1.13 9.96 16.43
N LEU A 108 1.51 10.56 17.56
CA LEU A 108 0.65 10.62 18.75
C LEU A 108 -0.61 11.47 18.53
N PHE A 109 -0.49 12.58 17.80
CA PHE A 109 -1.61 13.48 17.52
C PHE A 109 -2.73 12.78 16.72
N GLY A 110 -2.35 12.02 15.69
CA GLY A 110 -3.32 11.25 14.88
C GLY A 110 -4.04 10.18 15.69
N LYS A 111 -3.35 9.55 16.65
CA LYS A 111 -3.95 8.59 17.59
C LYS A 111 -4.94 9.26 18.54
N SER A 112 -4.63 10.44 19.06
CA SER A 112 -5.55 11.19 19.93
C SER A 112 -6.86 11.56 19.23
N ILE A 113 -6.80 11.96 17.95
CA ILE A 113 -8.01 12.23 17.15
C ILE A 113 -8.84 10.96 16.96
N MET A 114 -8.21 9.84 16.62
CA MET A 114 -8.92 8.55 16.48
C MET A 114 -9.56 8.10 17.78
N LEU A 115 -8.89 8.31 18.92
CA LEU A 115 -9.44 8.03 20.25
C LEU A 115 -10.71 8.85 20.48
N LEU A 116 -10.68 10.17 20.25
CA LEU A 116 -11.86 11.03 20.41
C LEU A 116 -13.00 10.67 19.46
N ALA A 117 -12.69 10.40 18.20
CA ALA A 117 -13.70 9.99 17.21
C ALA A 117 -14.37 8.66 17.60
N SER A 118 -13.57 7.68 18.05
CA SER A 118 -14.11 6.40 18.52
C SER A 118 -14.94 6.54 19.80
N LEU A 119 -14.55 7.44 20.71
CA LEU A 119 -15.30 7.72 21.94
C LEU A 119 -16.68 8.32 21.63
N ILE A 120 -16.74 9.27 20.69
CA ILE A 120 -18.02 9.84 20.22
C ILE A 120 -18.87 8.74 19.58
N GLY A 121 -18.29 7.92 18.70
CA GLY A 121 -19.00 6.79 18.07
C GLY A 121 -19.54 5.79 19.08
N ALA A 122 -18.74 5.43 20.09
CA ALA A 122 -19.13 4.52 21.17
C ALA A 122 -20.23 5.08 22.08
N SER A 123 -20.39 6.41 22.13
CA SER A 123 -21.46 7.05 22.90
C SER A 123 -22.82 7.02 22.19
N LEU A 124 -22.86 6.79 20.87
CA LEU A 124 -24.10 6.81 20.07
C LEU A 124 -25.12 5.72 20.47
N PRO A 125 -24.74 4.46 20.73
CA PRO A 125 -25.69 3.44 21.17
C PRO A 125 -26.30 3.77 22.54
N ILE A 126 -25.50 4.29 23.47
CA ILE A 126 -25.92 4.64 24.83
C ILE A 126 -26.91 5.80 24.78
N THR A 127 -26.52 6.89 24.12
CA THR A 127 -27.36 8.09 23.98
C THR A 127 -28.64 7.79 23.19
N GLY A 128 -28.54 7.00 22.11
CA GLY A 128 -29.68 6.52 21.35
C GLY A 128 -30.66 5.70 22.18
N PHE A 129 -30.16 4.76 22.99
CA PHE A 129 -30.99 3.96 23.89
C PHE A 129 -31.71 4.81 24.95
N VAL A 130 -30.99 5.75 25.58
CA VAL A 130 -31.56 6.67 26.57
C VAL A 130 -32.70 7.52 25.97
N ILE A 131 -32.49 8.06 24.76
CA ILE A 131 -33.51 8.84 24.05
C ILE A 131 -34.73 7.98 23.72
N TRP A 132 -34.52 6.76 23.21
CA TRP A 132 -35.58 5.81 22.89
C TRP A 132 -36.43 5.45 24.11
N HIS A 133 -35.77 5.07 25.21
CA HIS A 133 -36.45 4.69 26.45
C HIS A 133 -37.27 5.86 27.03
N ARG A 134 -36.72 7.09 27.01
CA ARG A 134 -37.44 8.29 27.46
C ARG A 134 -38.65 8.59 26.58
N LYS A 135 -38.55 8.41 25.26
CA LYS A 135 -39.67 8.61 24.32
C LYS A 135 -40.78 7.58 24.54
N ASN A 136 -40.44 6.32 24.82
CA ASN A 136 -41.42 5.27 25.06
C ASN A 136 -42.21 5.48 26.37
N ARG A 137 -41.52 5.88 27.45
CA ARG A 137 -42.14 6.20 28.75
C ARG A 137 -43.10 7.39 28.69
N ARG A 138 -42.88 8.34 27.75
CA ARG A 138 -43.79 9.47 27.50
C ARG A 138 -44.99 9.12 26.63
N LYS A 139 -44.96 8.01 25.89
CA LYS A 139 -46.10 7.52 25.09
C LYS A 139 -47.03 6.60 25.89
N ALA A 140 -46.50 5.93 26.91
CA ALA A 140 -47.26 5.05 27.80
C ALA A 140 -47.95 5.81 28.95
N ARG A 141 -47.80 7.13 29.02
CA ARG A 141 -48.39 8.03 30.01
C ARG A 141 -49.32 8.97 29.28
#